data_AF-A0A7Y2DUH9-F1
#
_entry.id   AF-A0A7Y2DUH9-F1
#
_cell.length_a   1.000
_cell.length_b   1.000
_cell.length_c   1.000
_cell.angle_alpha   90.00
_cell.angle_beta   90.00
_cell.angle_gamma   90.00
#
_symmetry.space_group_name_H-M   'P 1'
#
loop_
_entity.id
_entity.type
_entity.pdbx_description
1 polymer ?
#
loop_
_entity_poly.entity_id
_entity_poly.type
_entity_poly.pdbx_seq_one_letter_code
_entity_poly.pdbx_strand_id
1 'polypeptide(L)'
;MGELLVDPLNLTTLKQVATAHGTVRIIVRSIHYSPFTNHQLPFTISFVGDFYPEKISERFSSPNYAGMIKEASAKGKGASFVCGVSINFSLKINGETKEIIEAKFKTNGCGYVIAAADMIAERINGQMLTDLHGLEDLAILAREELGPVHESREHCIDICFYALGNALAEYRQGLVEEWTGEKALICTCFGVSEEKVENLASKEGIKTVESIGDNCSAGTGCGSCQPLIQEILDAHDSNF
;
A
#
# COMPACT_ATOMS: atom_id res chain seq x y z
N MET A 1 -44.87 23.19 14.69
CA MET A 1 -43.54 23.24 14.07
C MET A 1 -43.76 23.06 12.59
N GLY A 2 -43.63 24.12 11.81
CA GLY A 2 -43.90 24.11 10.37
C GLY A 2 -42.62 23.92 9.58
N GLU A 3 -42.66 23.04 8.58
CA GLU A 3 -41.62 22.93 7.57
C GLU A 3 -41.80 24.04 6.54
N LEU A 4 -40.73 24.76 6.23
CA LEU A 4 -40.71 25.80 5.20
C LEU A 4 -39.81 25.34 4.06
N LEU A 5 -40.44 24.95 2.95
CA LEU A 5 -39.78 24.74 1.67
C LEU A 5 -39.45 26.12 1.09
N VAL A 6 -38.17 26.46 1.00
CA VAL A 6 -37.69 27.67 0.34
C VAL A 6 -36.87 27.32 -0.90
N ASP A 7 -37.24 27.95 -2.01
CA ASP A 7 -36.58 27.84 -3.31
C ASP A 7 -35.16 28.46 -3.23
N PRO A 8 -34.08 27.74 -3.60
CA PRO A 8 -32.69 28.17 -3.34
C PRO A 8 -32.25 29.45 -4.08
N LEU A 9 -33.03 29.95 -5.04
CA LEU A 9 -32.60 31.03 -5.92
C LEU A 9 -32.84 32.45 -5.41
N ASN A 10 -33.46 32.67 -4.24
CA ASN A 10 -33.72 34.02 -3.74
C ASN A 10 -33.00 34.31 -2.40
N LEU A 11 -31.79 34.87 -2.51
CA LEU A 11 -30.96 35.36 -1.40
C LEU A 11 -31.68 36.35 -0.48
N THR A 12 -32.74 37.01 -0.95
CA THR A 12 -33.56 37.93 -0.15
C THR A 12 -34.41 37.18 0.87
N THR A 13 -34.89 35.98 0.53
CA THR A 13 -35.72 35.13 1.38
C THR A 13 -34.89 34.49 2.50
N LEU A 14 -33.64 34.11 2.22
CA LEU A 14 -32.71 33.56 3.20
C LEU A 14 -32.32 34.57 4.30
N LYS A 15 -32.17 35.85 3.94
CA LYS A 15 -31.90 36.93 4.91
C LYS A 15 -33.07 37.18 5.86
N GLN A 16 -34.32 37.07 5.38
CA GLN A 16 -35.51 37.26 6.21
C GLN A 16 -35.71 36.12 7.23
N VAL A 17 -35.35 34.88 6.89
CA VAL A 17 -35.45 33.74 7.83
C VAL A 17 -34.39 33.81 8.92
N ALA A 18 -33.17 34.26 8.58
CA ALA A 18 -32.06 34.38 9.54
C ALA A 18 -32.21 35.53 10.56
N THR A 19 -33.06 36.54 10.29
CA THR A 19 -33.25 37.68 11.21
C THR A 19 -34.34 37.46 12.26
N ALA A 20 -35.16 36.41 12.16
CA ALA A 20 -36.28 36.20 13.08
C ALA A 20 -36.02 35.16 14.19
N HIS A 21 -35.12 34.21 14.00
CA HIS A 21 -34.83 33.17 14.99
C HIS A 21 -33.34 32.77 14.95
N GLY A 22 -32.73 32.63 16.12
CA GLY A 22 -31.32 32.22 16.25
C GLY A 22 -30.99 30.93 15.48
N THR A 23 -29.71 30.78 15.16
CA THR A 23 -29.03 29.64 14.51
C THR A 23 -29.93 28.64 13.79
N VAL A 24 -30.20 28.88 12.50
CA VAL A 24 -30.99 27.96 11.66
C VAL A 24 -30.06 27.01 10.90
N ARG A 25 -30.30 25.71 11.01
CA ARG A 25 -29.62 24.65 10.23
C ARG A 25 -30.30 24.55 8.87
N ILE A 26 -29.61 24.92 7.79
CA ILE A 26 -30.15 24.85 6.42
C ILE A 26 -29.57 23.61 5.74
N ILE A 27 -30.43 22.64 5.42
CA ILE A 27 -30.05 21.42 4.68
C ILE A 27 -30.47 21.62 3.22
N VAL A 28 -29.49 21.86 2.34
CA VAL A 28 -29.73 22.02 0.89
C VAL A 28 -29.64 20.64 0.24
N ARG A 29 -30.76 20.15 -0.31
CA ARG A 29 -30.88 18.74 -0.77
C ARG A 29 -30.43 18.45 -2.21
N SER A 30 -30.09 19.46 -3.01
CA SER A 30 -29.44 19.25 -4.32
C SER A 30 -28.98 20.57 -4.91
N ILE A 31 -27.77 20.64 -5.45
CA ILE A 31 -27.28 21.79 -6.20
C ILE A 31 -27.08 21.34 -7.65
N HIS A 32 -27.85 21.89 -8.59
CA HIS A 32 -27.54 21.80 -10.01
C HIS A 32 -26.44 22.83 -10.31
N TYR A 33 -25.31 22.35 -10.85
CA TYR A 33 -24.10 23.14 -11.08
C TYR A 33 -24.28 24.08 -12.28
N SER A 34 -23.98 25.37 -12.10
CA SER A 34 -23.64 26.28 -13.19
C SER A 34 -22.30 26.93 -12.87
N PRO A 35 -21.27 26.78 -13.72
CA PRO A 35 -19.99 27.45 -13.52
C PRO A 35 -20.16 28.92 -13.90
N PHE A 36 -19.42 29.82 -13.25
CA PHE A 36 -19.47 31.29 -13.35
C PHE A 36 -20.41 31.98 -12.36
N THR A 37 -19.86 32.35 -11.21
CA THR A 37 -19.79 33.78 -10.82
C THR A 37 -18.83 33.94 -9.62
N ASN A 38 -17.86 34.83 -9.81
CA ASN A 38 -16.87 35.22 -8.82
C ASN A 38 -17.52 36.23 -7.85
N HIS A 39 -18.08 35.75 -6.74
CA HIS A 39 -18.53 36.62 -5.66
C HIS A 39 -17.89 36.18 -4.34
N GLN A 40 -16.98 37.02 -3.84
CA GLN A 40 -16.38 36.88 -2.51
C GLN A 40 -17.48 37.02 -1.45
N LEU A 41 -17.85 35.90 -0.82
CA LEU A 41 -18.69 35.89 0.37
C LEU A 41 -17.82 36.10 1.62
N PRO A 42 -18.29 36.87 2.63
CA PRO A 42 -17.52 37.21 3.83
C PRO A 42 -17.48 36.09 4.89
N PHE A 43 -17.86 34.86 4.52
CA PHE A 43 -17.84 33.69 5.40
C PHE A 43 -17.15 32.54 4.69
N THR A 44 -16.18 31.91 5.35
CA THR A 44 -15.54 30.68 4.88
C THR A 44 -16.58 29.55 4.94
N ILE A 45 -17.23 29.27 3.82
CA ILE A 45 -18.04 28.06 3.68
C ILE A 45 -17.06 26.94 3.35
N SER A 46 -16.59 26.23 4.37
CA SER A 46 -15.91 24.94 4.18
C SER A 46 -16.95 23.95 3.65
N PHE A 47 -17.08 23.85 2.34
CA PHE A 47 -17.80 22.77 1.67
C PHE A 47 -16.99 21.48 1.86
N VAL A 48 -17.14 20.81 3.01
CA VAL A 48 -16.75 19.41 3.16
C VAL A 48 -17.93 18.59 2.65
N GLY A 49 -18.06 18.52 1.32
CA GLY A 49 -18.85 17.46 0.72
C GLY A 49 -18.00 16.20 0.79
N ASP A 50 -18.55 15.11 1.32
CA ASP A 50 -17.87 13.81 1.43
C ASP A 50 -17.64 13.23 0.02
N PHE A 51 -16.61 13.74 -0.67
CA PHE A 51 -16.18 13.29 -2.01
C PHE A 51 -15.60 11.86 -1.96
N TYR A 52 -15.28 11.40 -0.76
CA TYR A 52 -14.74 10.08 -0.46
C TYR A 52 -15.49 9.46 0.73
N PRO A 53 -15.62 8.12 0.78
CA PRO A 53 -16.02 7.42 2.00
C PRO A 53 -15.17 7.83 3.21
N GLU A 54 -15.74 7.81 4.41
CA GLU A 54 -15.13 8.27 5.65
C GLU A 54 -13.67 7.79 5.83
N LYS A 55 -13.46 6.47 5.76
CA LYS A 55 -12.12 5.86 5.90
C LYS A 55 -11.09 6.34 4.87
N ILE A 56 -11.54 6.60 3.64
CA ILE A 56 -10.68 7.14 2.59
C ILE A 56 -10.39 8.61 2.84
N SER A 57 -11.40 9.37 3.28
CA SER A 57 -11.27 10.79 3.58
C SER A 57 -10.29 11.04 4.73
N GLU A 58 -10.30 10.20 5.77
CA GLU A 58 -9.36 10.28 6.89
C GLU A 58 -7.90 10.13 6.42
N ARG A 59 -7.59 9.02 5.74
CA ARG A 59 -6.23 8.77 5.23
C ARG A 59 -5.80 9.74 4.15
N PHE A 60 -6.73 10.23 3.34
CA PHE A 60 -6.44 11.24 2.32
C PHE A 60 -6.08 12.59 2.93
N SER A 61 -6.78 13.00 3.99
CA SER A 61 -6.62 14.31 4.60
C SER A 61 -5.33 14.44 5.41
N SER A 62 -4.86 13.34 6.01
CA SER A 62 -3.61 13.31 6.77
C SER A 62 -2.90 11.95 6.67
N PRO A 63 -2.29 11.62 5.51
CA PRO A 63 -1.56 10.37 5.33
C PRO A 63 -0.31 10.35 6.22
N ASN A 64 -0.13 9.29 7.00
CA ASN A 64 0.96 9.13 7.95
C ASN A 64 2.28 8.74 7.26
N TYR A 65 2.19 8.02 6.13
CA TYR A 65 3.35 7.42 5.46
C TYR A 65 3.73 8.12 4.14
N ALA A 66 3.19 9.32 3.90
CA ALA A 66 3.56 10.12 2.73
C ALA A 66 5.01 10.63 2.84
N GLY A 67 5.80 10.41 1.79
CA GLY A 67 7.19 10.86 1.71
C GLY A 67 8.07 9.96 0.84
N MET A 68 9.38 10.21 0.91
CA MET A 68 10.39 9.38 0.28
C MET A 68 11.54 9.16 1.26
N ILE A 69 12.06 7.94 1.30
CA ILE A 69 13.26 7.59 2.05
C ILE A 69 14.48 7.92 1.18
N LYS A 70 15.44 8.69 1.72
CA LYS A 70 16.65 9.11 1.00
C LYS A 70 17.54 7.90 0.66
N GLU A 71 17.88 7.14 1.70
CA GLU A 71 18.70 5.92 1.65
C GLU A 71 17.78 4.70 1.78
N ALA A 72 16.89 4.55 0.79
CA ALA A 72 16.01 3.40 0.70
C ALA A 72 16.81 2.18 0.20
N SER A 73 16.53 1.01 0.78
CA SER A 73 17.05 -0.27 0.29
C SER A 73 16.44 -0.63 -1.08
N ALA A 74 15.22 -0.18 -1.33
CA ALA A 74 14.55 -0.36 -2.62
C ALA A 74 13.44 0.68 -2.84
N LYS A 75 13.06 0.83 -4.10
CA LYS A 75 12.08 1.77 -4.64
C LYS A 75 11.31 1.10 -5.78
N GLY A 76 10.01 1.39 -5.84
CA GLY A 76 9.14 0.80 -6.83
C GLY A 76 8.19 1.84 -7.39
N LYS A 77 7.95 1.78 -8.70
CA LYS A 77 7.09 2.75 -9.40
C LYS A 77 5.90 2.05 -10.02
N GLY A 78 4.76 2.71 -9.97
CA GLY A 78 3.55 2.36 -10.72
C GLY A 78 2.99 3.59 -11.40
N ALA A 79 2.45 3.41 -12.60
CA ALA A 79 1.78 4.47 -13.34
C ALA A 79 0.60 3.90 -14.13
N SER A 80 -0.50 4.66 -14.20
CA SER A 80 -1.65 4.34 -15.05
C SER A 80 -1.80 5.45 -16.07
N PHE A 81 -1.67 5.06 -17.35
CA PHE A 81 -1.85 5.97 -18.47
C PHE A 81 -3.32 6.34 -18.72
N VAL A 82 -4.26 5.62 -18.10
CA VAL A 82 -5.70 5.88 -18.21
C VAL A 82 -6.08 7.17 -17.49
N CYS A 83 -5.57 7.35 -16.28
CA CYS A 83 -5.92 8.49 -15.42
C CYS A 83 -4.71 9.38 -15.05
N GLY A 84 -3.52 9.09 -15.58
CA GLY A 84 -2.31 9.89 -15.37
C GLY A 84 -1.72 9.82 -13.96
N VAL A 85 -2.17 8.86 -13.14
CA VAL A 85 -1.62 8.67 -11.79
C VAL A 85 -0.26 7.98 -11.85
N SER A 86 0.62 8.40 -10.95
CA SER A 86 1.90 7.77 -10.65
C SER A 86 2.06 7.63 -9.14
N ILE A 87 2.72 6.57 -8.72
CA ILE A 87 3.05 6.29 -7.33
C ILE A 87 4.45 5.71 -7.25
N ASN A 88 5.18 6.09 -6.20
CA ASN A 88 6.51 5.59 -5.89
C ASN A 88 6.48 5.10 -4.44
N PHE A 89 6.81 3.84 -4.20
CA PHE A 89 7.15 3.34 -2.88
C PHE A 89 8.67 3.43 -2.68
N SER A 90 9.08 3.70 -1.45
CA SER A 90 10.46 3.55 -0.99
C SER A 90 10.43 2.72 0.29
N LEU A 91 11.24 1.67 0.33
CA LEU A 91 11.35 0.72 1.42
C LEU A 91 12.77 0.75 1.99
N LYS A 92 12.88 0.72 3.30
CA LYS A 92 14.11 0.46 4.04
C LYS A 92 13.97 -0.88 4.75
N ILE A 93 14.81 -1.82 4.38
CA ILE A 93 14.73 -3.22 4.83
C ILE A 93 16.02 -3.54 5.58
N ASN A 94 15.88 -4.18 6.74
CA ASN A 94 17.01 -4.67 7.51
C ASN A 94 17.73 -5.77 6.72
N GLY A 95 19.04 -5.62 6.50
CA GLY A 95 19.84 -6.57 5.73
C GLY A 95 19.93 -7.96 6.36
N GLU A 96 19.86 -8.06 7.69
CA GLU A 96 19.96 -9.31 8.44
C GLU A 96 18.58 -9.93 8.71
N THR A 97 17.69 -9.19 9.39
CA THR A 97 16.39 -9.73 9.83
C THR A 97 15.36 -9.76 8.72
N LYS A 98 15.57 -9.04 7.61
CA LYS A 98 14.57 -8.87 6.54
C LYS A 98 13.26 -8.22 7.00
N GLU A 99 13.33 -7.44 8.08
CA GLU A 99 12.23 -6.58 8.54
C GLU A 99 12.14 -5.31 7.70
N ILE A 100 10.92 -4.89 7.34
CA ILE A 100 10.65 -3.59 6.72
C ILE A 100 10.65 -2.52 7.82
N ILE A 101 11.82 -1.89 8.02
CA ILE A 101 12.02 -0.84 9.03
C ILE A 101 11.16 0.40 8.72
N GLU A 102 11.10 0.77 7.44
CA GLU A 102 10.37 1.95 7.00
C GLU A 102 9.85 1.79 5.58
N ALA A 103 8.56 2.03 5.38
CA ALA A 103 7.88 2.11 4.10
C ALA A 103 7.20 3.48 3.98
N LYS A 104 7.51 4.18 2.88
CA LYS A 104 6.91 5.48 2.54
C LYS A 104 6.52 5.52 1.08
N PHE A 105 5.58 6.40 0.75
CA PHE A 105 5.11 6.57 -0.62
C PHE A 105 4.99 8.03 -1.05
N LYS A 106 5.15 8.26 -2.36
CA LYS A 106 4.89 9.54 -3.00
C LYS A 106 4.04 9.34 -4.25
N THR A 107 2.92 10.04 -4.35
CA THR A 107 1.96 9.92 -5.45
C THR A 107 1.36 11.28 -5.85
N ASN A 108 0.92 11.40 -7.10
CA ASN A 108 0.03 12.46 -7.58
C ASN A 108 -1.41 11.96 -7.77
N GLY A 109 -1.75 10.81 -7.19
CA GLY A 109 -3.03 10.14 -7.34
C GLY A 109 -4.19 10.79 -6.59
N CYS A 110 -5.39 10.31 -6.89
CA CYS A 110 -6.60 10.72 -6.17
C CYS A 110 -6.66 10.13 -4.76
N GLY A 111 -7.63 10.55 -3.95
CA GLY A 111 -7.79 10.10 -2.56
C GLY A 111 -7.80 8.58 -2.36
N TYR A 112 -8.36 7.81 -3.31
CA TYR A 112 -8.31 6.35 -3.27
C TYR A 112 -6.88 5.79 -3.29
N VAL A 113 -5.99 6.36 -4.13
CA VAL A 113 -4.59 5.93 -4.25
C VAL A 113 -3.81 6.32 -3.00
N ILE A 114 -4.04 7.53 -2.47
CA ILE A 114 -3.38 7.99 -1.24
C ILE A 114 -3.81 7.13 -0.05
N ALA A 115 -5.11 6.88 0.12
CA ALA A 115 -5.63 6.06 1.21
C ALA A 115 -5.14 4.61 1.11
N ALA A 116 -5.12 4.03 -0.10
CA ALA A 116 -4.60 2.68 -0.29
C ALA A 116 -3.10 2.59 -0.01
N ALA A 117 -2.31 3.54 -0.52
CA ALA A 117 -0.87 3.56 -0.28
C ALA A 117 -0.51 3.77 1.19
N ASP A 118 -1.26 4.63 1.89
CA ASP A 118 -1.09 4.87 3.32
C ASP A 118 -1.42 3.62 4.15
N MET A 119 -2.53 2.95 3.85
CA MET A 119 -2.90 1.70 4.52
C MET A 119 -1.88 0.58 4.24
N ILE A 120 -1.44 0.43 2.99
CA ILE A 120 -0.39 -0.55 2.64
C ILE A 120 0.89 -0.27 3.43
N ALA A 121 1.35 0.99 3.46
CA ALA A 121 2.55 1.37 4.19
C ALA A 121 2.41 1.16 5.70
N GLU A 122 1.24 1.43 6.28
CA GLU A 122 0.93 1.11 7.68
C GLU A 122 1.08 -0.38 7.97
N ARG A 123 0.51 -1.23 7.11
CA ARG A 123 0.48 -2.68 7.31
C ARG A 123 1.84 -3.33 7.18
N ILE A 124 2.68 -2.88 6.25
CA ILE A 124 3.97 -3.51 6.00
C ILE A 124 5.09 -2.97 6.90
N ASN A 125 4.91 -1.81 7.53
CA ASN A 125 5.91 -1.26 8.44
C ASN A 125 6.05 -2.13 9.69
N GLY A 126 7.29 -2.50 10.01
CA GLY A 126 7.62 -3.38 11.13
C GLY A 126 7.29 -4.86 10.91
N GLN A 127 6.84 -5.24 9.70
CA GLN A 127 6.63 -6.65 9.34
C GLN A 127 7.91 -7.26 8.76
N MET A 128 8.11 -8.57 8.97
CA MET A 128 9.13 -9.32 8.24
C MET A 128 8.65 -9.59 6.81
N LEU A 129 9.59 -9.64 5.85
CA LEU A 129 9.25 -9.99 4.46
C LEU A 129 8.56 -11.36 4.34
N THR A 130 8.86 -12.28 5.26
CA THR A 130 8.23 -13.62 5.34
C THR A 130 6.76 -13.57 5.74
N ASP A 131 6.37 -12.56 6.52
CA ASP A 131 5.03 -12.48 7.14
C ASP A 131 4.02 -11.80 6.22
N LEU A 132 4.49 -11.27 5.08
CA LEU A 132 3.60 -10.63 4.12
C LEU A 132 2.67 -11.64 3.42
N HIS A 133 2.93 -12.96 3.50
CA HIS A 133 2.14 -14.05 2.90
C HIS A 133 1.76 -13.88 1.41
N GLY A 134 2.39 -12.93 0.72
CA GLY A 134 2.07 -12.55 -0.65
C GLY A 134 1.31 -11.24 -0.75
N LEU A 135 1.42 -10.57 -1.89
CA LEU A 135 0.77 -9.28 -2.11
C LEU A 135 -0.76 -9.40 -2.28
N GLU A 136 -1.27 -10.61 -2.56
CA GLU A 136 -2.69 -10.87 -2.76
C GLU A 136 -3.49 -10.75 -1.47
N ASP A 137 -3.00 -11.35 -0.37
CA ASP A 137 -3.64 -11.25 0.95
C ASP A 137 -3.70 -9.80 1.43
N LEU A 138 -2.61 -9.06 1.24
CA LEU A 138 -2.57 -7.64 1.52
C LEU A 138 -3.56 -6.84 0.64
N ALA A 139 -3.77 -7.27 -0.61
CA ALA A 139 -4.74 -6.66 -1.52
C ALA A 139 -6.20 -6.96 -1.16
N ILE A 140 -6.49 -8.14 -0.60
CA ILE A 140 -7.81 -8.47 -0.05
C ILE A 140 -8.08 -7.58 1.16
N LEU A 141 -7.15 -7.56 2.12
CA LEU A 141 -7.23 -6.74 3.32
C LEU A 141 -7.40 -5.25 2.98
N ALA A 142 -6.70 -4.76 1.95
CA ALA A 142 -6.85 -3.38 1.50
C ALA A 142 -8.28 -3.04 1.06
N ARG A 143 -8.91 -3.94 0.31
CA ARG A 143 -10.28 -3.75 -0.19
C ARG A 143 -11.29 -3.84 0.94
N GLU A 144 -11.09 -4.73 1.90
CA GLU A 144 -11.94 -4.87 3.08
C GLU A 144 -11.84 -3.64 3.99
N GLU A 145 -10.64 -3.15 4.25
CA GLU A 145 -10.41 -2.03 5.17
C GLU A 145 -10.89 -0.71 4.60
N LEU A 146 -10.59 -0.41 3.33
CA LEU A 146 -11.02 0.82 2.68
C LEU A 146 -12.53 0.82 2.38
N GLY A 147 -13.16 -0.36 2.42
CA GLY A 147 -14.58 -0.54 2.15
C GLY A 147 -14.90 -0.50 0.66
N PRO A 148 -16.19 -0.41 0.29
CA PRO A 148 -16.61 -0.47 -1.10
C PRO A 148 -16.01 0.70 -1.88
N VAL A 149 -15.16 0.36 -2.84
CA VAL A 149 -14.65 1.29 -3.85
C VAL A 149 -15.57 1.21 -5.06
N HIS A 150 -15.88 2.35 -5.67
CA HIS A 150 -16.64 2.36 -6.91
C HIS A 150 -15.89 1.57 -7.98
N GLU A 151 -16.57 0.71 -8.75
CA GLU A 151 -15.99 -0.21 -9.75
C GLU A 151 -14.95 0.48 -10.66
N SER A 152 -15.26 1.68 -11.15
CA SER A 152 -14.34 2.46 -12.01
C SER A 152 -13.02 2.89 -11.34
N ARG A 153 -12.85 2.65 -10.04
CA ARG A 153 -11.70 3.07 -9.23
C ARG A 153 -10.96 1.90 -8.58
N GLU A 154 -11.33 0.66 -8.86
CA GLU A 154 -10.60 -0.53 -8.35
C GLU A 154 -9.12 -0.49 -8.76
N HIS A 155 -8.84 -0.02 -9.98
CA HIS A 155 -7.47 0.16 -10.50
C HIS A 155 -6.58 1.07 -9.63
N CYS A 156 -7.15 1.92 -8.76
CA CYS A 156 -6.40 2.77 -7.85
C CYS A 156 -5.69 1.97 -6.74
N ILE A 157 -6.22 0.81 -6.38
CA ILE A 157 -5.59 -0.10 -5.41
C ILE A 157 -4.53 -0.93 -6.11
N ASP A 158 -4.85 -1.49 -7.28
CA ASP A 158 -3.95 -2.38 -8.02
C ASP A 158 -2.62 -1.72 -8.39
N ILE A 159 -2.65 -0.43 -8.75
CA ILE A 159 -1.43 0.32 -9.05
C ILE A 159 -0.49 0.47 -7.84
N CYS A 160 -1.06 0.51 -6.63
CA CYS A 160 -0.26 0.54 -5.41
C CYS A 160 0.47 -0.79 -5.22
N PHE A 161 -0.23 -1.91 -5.41
CA PHE A 161 0.37 -3.25 -5.37
C PHE A 161 1.40 -3.48 -6.47
N TYR A 162 1.15 -2.98 -7.67
CA TYR A 162 2.13 -3.01 -8.76
C TYR A 162 3.42 -2.27 -8.38
N ALA A 163 3.29 -1.06 -7.82
CA ALA A 163 4.44 -0.27 -7.37
C ALA A 163 5.18 -0.94 -6.20
N LEU A 164 4.47 -1.52 -5.25
CA LEU A 164 5.07 -2.27 -4.14
C LEU A 164 5.80 -3.53 -4.63
N GLY A 165 5.19 -4.28 -5.56
CA GLY A 165 5.81 -5.44 -6.19
C GLY A 165 7.11 -5.08 -6.91
N ASN A 166 7.14 -3.94 -7.60
CA ASN A 166 8.36 -3.41 -8.22
C ASN A 166 9.42 -3.04 -7.18
N ALA A 167 9.04 -2.49 -6.03
CA ALA A 167 9.99 -2.19 -4.96
C ALA A 167 10.61 -3.47 -4.39
N LEU A 168 9.80 -4.50 -4.15
CA LEU A 168 10.30 -5.80 -3.70
C LEU A 168 11.14 -6.49 -4.78
N ALA A 169 10.83 -6.32 -6.06
CA ALA A 169 11.65 -6.82 -7.16
C ALA A 169 13.02 -6.12 -7.22
N GLU A 170 13.07 -4.79 -7.08
CA GLU A 170 14.33 -4.04 -7.01
C GLU A 170 15.16 -4.49 -5.80
N TYR A 171 14.54 -4.72 -4.63
CA TYR A 171 15.25 -5.26 -3.46
C TYR A 171 15.92 -6.60 -3.76
N ARG A 172 15.20 -7.54 -4.40
CA ARG A 172 15.75 -8.84 -4.80
C ARG A 172 16.91 -8.72 -5.79
N GLN A 173 16.83 -7.78 -6.72
CA GLN A 173 17.91 -7.51 -7.67
C GLN A 173 19.15 -6.96 -6.96
N GLY A 174 18.98 -6.02 -6.02
CA GLY A 174 20.06 -5.49 -5.20
C GLY A 174 20.80 -6.58 -4.42
N LEU A 175 20.08 -7.55 -3.84
CA LEU A 175 20.69 -8.69 -3.16
C LEU A 175 21.59 -9.53 -4.08
N VAL A 176 21.22 -9.68 -5.35
CA VAL A 176 22.01 -10.43 -6.34
C VAL A 176 23.25 -9.62 -6.76
N GLU A 177 23.12 -8.32 -6.95
CA GLU A 177 24.22 -7.44 -7.35
C GLU A 177 25.27 -7.26 -6.24
N GLU A 178 24.84 -7.21 -4.98
CA GLU A 178 25.71 -7.08 -3.81
C GLU A 178 26.34 -8.41 -3.36
N TRP A 179 25.90 -9.54 -3.93
CA TRP A 179 26.36 -10.85 -3.54
C TRP A 179 27.84 -11.07 -3.89
N THR A 180 28.64 -11.42 -2.88
CA THR A 180 30.09 -11.65 -2.99
C THR A 180 30.51 -13.03 -2.47
N GLY A 181 29.56 -13.90 -2.12
CA GLY A 181 29.85 -15.24 -1.63
C GLY A 181 30.34 -16.19 -2.72
N GLU A 182 31.08 -17.22 -2.32
CA GLU A 182 31.69 -18.19 -3.24
C GLU A 182 30.66 -19.07 -3.95
N LYS A 183 29.57 -19.43 -3.26
CA LYS A 183 28.47 -20.23 -3.81
C LYS A 183 27.30 -19.36 -4.26
N ALA A 184 26.50 -19.89 -5.18
CA ALA A 184 25.37 -19.19 -5.76
C ALA A 184 24.25 -18.93 -4.73
N LEU A 185 23.44 -17.90 -4.98
CA LEU A 185 22.19 -17.67 -4.27
C LEU A 185 21.12 -18.66 -4.78
N ILE A 186 20.64 -19.51 -3.87
CA ILE A 186 19.51 -20.41 -4.14
C ILE A 186 18.20 -19.65 -3.97
N CYS A 187 18.10 -18.78 -2.96
CA CYS A 187 16.94 -17.93 -2.74
C CYS A 187 17.30 -16.45 -2.90
N THR A 188 16.88 -15.84 -4.00
CA THR A 188 17.06 -14.40 -4.25
C THR A 188 16.07 -13.51 -3.49
N CYS A 189 15.00 -14.08 -2.94
CA CYS A 189 14.04 -13.33 -2.11
C CYS A 189 14.65 -12.90 -0.78
N PHE A 190 15.35 -13.83 -0.13
CA PHE A 190 15.92 -13.62 1.21
C PHE A 190 17.46 -13.64 1.22
N GLY A 191 18.09 -13.81 0.06
CA GLY A 191 19.55 -13.82 -0.07
C GLY A 191 20.18 -15.06 0.56
N VAL A 192 19.59 -16.24 0.37
CA VAL A 192 20.10 -17.51 0.92
C VAL A 192 20.97 -18.20 -0.11
N SER A 193 22.22 -18.49 0.27
CA SER A 193 23.18 -19.21 -0.55
C SER A 193 23.01 -20.72 -0.49
N GLU A 194 23.53 -21.40 -1.50
CA GLU A 194 23.63 -22.86 -1.56
C GLU A 194 24.39 -23.40 -0.36
N GLU A 195 25.50 -22.76 0.00
CA GLU A 195 26.30 -23.12 1.17
C GLU A 195 25.46 -23.13 2.46
N LYS A 196 24.57 -22.14 2.64
CA LYS A 196 23.70 -22.09 3.81
C LYS A 196 22.72 -23.26 3.82
N VAL A 197 22.12 -23.61 2.67
CA VAL A 197 21.19 -24.76 2.55
C VAL A 197 21.92 -26.08 2.81
N GLU A 198 23.07 -26.30 2.20
CA GLU A 198 23.89 -27.50 2.42
C GLU A 198 24.32 -27.65 3.89
N ASN A 199 24.70 -26.55 4.55
CA ASN A 199 25.06 -26.57 5.96
C ASN A 199 23.88 -26.99 6.84
N LEU A 200 22.67 -26.48 6.57
CA LEU A 200 21.45 -26.88 7.27
C LEU A 200 21.11 -28.36 7.01
N ALA A 201 21.26 -28.82 5.77
CA ALA A 201 20.98 -30.21 5.39
C ALA A 201 21.97 -31.20 6.06
N SER A 202 23.27 -30.90 5.99
CA SER A 202 24.33 -31.84 6.40
C SER A 202 24.69 -31.77 7.88
N LYS A 203 24.76 -30.57 8.48
CA LYS A 203 25.21 -30.38 9.87
C LYS A 203 24.06 -30.42 10.85
N GLU A 204 22.93 -29.82 10.48
CA GLU A 204 21.74 -29.75 11.34
C GLU A 204 20.76 -30.89 11.04
N GLY A 205 20.97 -31.63 9.92
CA GLY A 205 20.18 -32.82 9.58
C GLY A 205 18.77 -32.49 9.10
N ILE A 206 18.54 -31.28 8.59
CA ILE A 206 17.24 -30.85 8.08
C ILE A 206 16.97 -31.56 6.74
N LYS A 207 15.78 -32.18 6.61
CA LYS A 207 15.45 -33.04 5.46
C LYS A 207 14.26 -32.57 4.62
N THR A 208 13.61 -31.47 4.98
CA THR A 208 12.42 -30.98 4.27
C THR A 208 12.61 -29.53 3.87
N VAL A 209 12.03 -29.16 2.72
CA VAL A 209 12.02 -27.79 2.22
C VAL A 209 11.34 -26.84 3.22
N GLU A 210 10.27 -27.31 3.87
CA GLU A 210 9.56 -26.54 4.90
C GLU A 210 10.47 -26.19 6.08
N SER A 211 11.19 -27.18 6.62
CA SER A 211 12.12 -26.93 7.73
C SER A 211 13.35 -26.11 7.33
N ILE A 212 13.78 -26.14 6.06
CA ILE A 212 14.76 -25.18 5.54
C ILE A 212 14.17 -23.76 5.61
N GLY A 213 12.93 -23.60 5.16
CA GLY A 213 12.18 -22.33 5.24
C GLY A 213 12.08 -21.79 6.66
N ASP A 214 11.79 -22.63 7.65
CA ASP A 214 11.70 -22.22 9.05
C ASP A 214 13.03 -21.70 9.62
N ASN A 215 14.17 -22.18 9.10
CA ASN A 215 15.49 -21.85 9.62
C ASN A 215 16.22 -20.73 8.86
N CYS A 216 15.87 -20.48 7.60
CA CYS A 216 16.54 -19.44 6.80
C CYS A 216 15.62 -18.69 5.83
N SER A 217 14.31 -18.89 5.91
CA SER A 217 13.29 -18.27 5.04
C SER A 217 13.35 -18.67 3.56
N ALA A 218 14.31 -19.51 3.15
CA ALA A 218 14.36 -19.99 1.78
C ALA A 218 13.11 -20.83 1.46
N GLY A 219 12.43 -20.49 0.36
CA GLY A 219 11.22 -21.19 -0.08
C GLY A 219 9.90 -20.64 0.47
N THR A 220 9.91 -19.69 1.41
CA THR A 220 8.67 -19.14 2.01
C THR A 220 8.10 -17.92 1.28
N GLY A 221 8.89 -17.31 0.39
CA GLY A 221 8.51 -16.12 -0.37
C GLY A 221 7.79 -16.46 -1.67
N CYS A 222 8.48 -16.37 -2.82
CA CYS A 222 7.88 -16.72 -4.11
C CYS A 222 7.84 -18.22 -4.42
N GLY A 223 8.45 -19.07 -3.59
CA GLY A 223 8.52 -20.52 -3.79
C GLY A 223 9.43 -21.00 -4.93
N SER A 224 10.01 -20.12 -5.76
CA SER A 224 10.76 -20.53 -6.97
C SER A 224 12.02 -21.37 -6.69
N CYS A 225 12.56 -21.28 -5.48
CA CYS A 225 13.75 -22.02 -5.06
C CYS A 225 13.43 -23.37 -4.42
N GLN A 226 12.16 -23.68 -4.12
CA GLN A 226 11.77 -24.93 -3.47
C GLN A 226 12.24 -26.19 -4.23
N PRO A 227 12.12 -26.30 -5.57
CA PRO A 227 12.60 -27.47 -6.29
C PRO A 227 14.12 -27.65 -6.16
N LEU A 228 14.88 -26.56 -6.23
CA LEU A 228 16.33 -26.59 -6.11
C LEU A 228 16.78 -26.91 -4.68
N ILE A 229 16.05 -26.44 -3.66
CA ILE A 229 16.27 -26.84 -2.27
C ILE A 229 16.03 -28.34 -2.13
N GLN A 230 14.96 -28.89 -2.73
CA GLN A 230 14.70 -30.33 -2.69
C GLN A 230 15.82 -31.14 -3.35
N GLU A 231 16.36 -30.70 -4.49
CA GLU A 231 17.50 -31.35 -5.14
C GLU A 231 18.74 -31.40 -4.23
N ILE A 232 19.04 -30.32 -3.51
CA ILE A 232 20.15 -30.28 -2.54
C ILE A 232 19.90 -31.28 -1.41
N LEU A 233 18.68 -31.31 -0.86
CA LEU A 233 18.30 -32.25 0.21
C LEU A 233 18.45 -33.71 -0.25
N ASP A 234 17.93 -34.04 -1.43
CA ASP A 234 17.98 -35.39 -2.01
C ASP A 234 19.42 -35.86 -2.27
N ALA A 235 20.29 -34.96 -2.72
CA ALA A 235 21.71 -35.23 -2.94
C ALA A 235 22.45 -35.56 -1.64
N HIS A 236 22.06 -34.96 -0.52
CA HIS A 236 22.64 -35.24 0.80
C HIS A 236 22.07 -36.50 1.46
N ASP A 237 20.78 -36.81 1.23
CA ASP A 237 20.16 -38.04 1.74
C ASP A 237 20.66 -39.30 1.01
N SER A 238 21.06 -39.20 -0.25
CA SER A 238 21.56 -40.32 -1.06
C SER A 238 23.02 -40.72 -0.77
N ASN A 239 23.72 -39.94 0.07
CA ASN A 239 25.13 -40.15 0.42
C ASN A 239 25.33 -40.86 1.79
N PHE A 240 24.26 -41.39 2.39
CA PHE A 240 24.25 -42.21 3.60
C PHE A 240 23.66 -43.61 3.31
#